data_AF-A0A2T2V1U9-F1
#
_entry.id   AF-A0A2T2V1U9-F1
#
_cell.length_a   1.000
_cell.length_b   1.000
_cell.length_c   1.000
_cell.angle_alpha   90.00
_cell.angle_beta   90.00
_cell.angle_gamma   90.00
#
_symmetry.space_group_name_H-M   'P 1'
#
loop_
_entity.id
_entity.type
_entity.pdbx_description
1 polymer ?
#
loop_
_entity_poly.entity_id
_entity_poly.type
_entity_poly.pdbx_seq_one_letter_code
_entity_poly.pdbx_strand_id
1 'polypeptide(L)'
;MDKDFHYDVIVVGGGHSGSEAAAAAARTGARTLLVTLKLDAIGKMSCNPAIGGIGKGHLAREIDALGGVMGRATDRAGIQFRMLNKSKGPAVWGPRAQTGRRAYARAVRQELEALPNLMMRADKVTKLLTDGDPSGEDGDGNATVKGVRTNLGHDYHAPRVVLTTGTFANGVIHVGEQNFGGGRMGERATRGITGDLHELGFESGRLKTGTPPRVDGRSIDYSQTTEQPGDDAPAPFSFMTDALPPKSEQLSCWLTETTPDVHETLRTGFDRSPMFAGRLEAKGPRYCPSIEDKIDRFSEQDSHHLFIEPEGRDTTEVYVNGFSTSL
;
A
#
# COMPACT_ATOMS: atom_id res chain seq x y z
N MET A 1 22.06 32.35 -4.48
CA MET A 1 21.21 31.22 -4.90
C MET A 1 20.79 30.50 -3.64
N ASP A 2 19.49 30.49 -3.35
CA ASP A 2 18.96 29.91 -2.10
C ASP A 2 19.30 28.42 -2.03
N LYS A 3 20.16 28.08 -1.06
CA LYS A 3 20.51 26.68 -0.73
C LYS A 3 19.29 25.88 -0.24
N ASP A 4 18.16 26.53 0.00
CA ASP A 4 16.96 25.93 0.61
C ASP A 4 16.17 25.03 -0.35
N PHE A 5 16.34 25.21 -1.66
CA PHE A 5 15.62 24.46 -2.70
C PHE A 5 16.49 23.42 -3.44
N HIS A 6 17.72 23.15 -2.97
CA HIS A 6 18.64 22.20 -3.59
C HIS A 6 18.83 20.94 -2.73
N TYR A 7 18.64 19.78 -3.36
CA TYR A 7 18.70 18.45 -2.74
C TYR A 7 19.51 17.50 -3.63
N ASP A 8 20.01 16.41 -3.03
CA ASP A 8 20.69 15.35 -3.78
C ASP A 8 19.68 14.37 -4.40
N VAL A 9 18.56 14.14 -3.70
CA VAL A 9 17.47 13.25 -4.11
C VAL A 9 16.13 13.86 -3.73
N ILE A 10 15.17 13.84 -4.64
CA ILE A 10 13.76 14.15 -4.35
C ILE A 10 12.93 12.88 -4.49
N VAL A 11 12.15 12.55 -3.47
CA VAL A 11 11.18 11.44 -3.48
C VAL A 11 9.78 12.02 -3.52
N VAL A 12 8.96 11.55 -4.47
CA VAL A 12 7.58 12.02 -4.65
C VAL A 12 6.62 10.94 -4.21
N GLY A 13 5.87 11.20 -3.14
CA GLY A 13 4.89 10.30 -2.53
C GLY A 13 5.41 9.63 -1.26
N GLY A 14 4.72 9.80 -0.12
CA GLY A 14 5.07 9.20 1.17
C GLY A 14 4.47 7.80 1.40
N GLY A 15 4.21 7.05 0.34
CA GLY A 15 3.72 5.67 0.46
C GLY A 15 4.80 4.71 0.97
N HIS A 16 4.53 3.40 0.98
CA HIS A 16 5.51 2.38 1.41
C HIS A 16 6.83 2.49 0.63
N SER A 17 6.76 2.50 -0.70
CA SER A 17 7.96 2.63 -1.56
C SER A 17 8.70 3.94 -1.35
N GLY A 18 7.97 5.06 -1.24
CA GLY A 18 8.59 6.37 -1.04
C GLY A 18 9.21 6.53 0.35
N SER A 19 8.64 5.89 1.37
CA SER A 19 9.22 5.85 2.72
C SER A 19 10.56 5.11 2.71
N GLU A 20 10.63 3.93 2.07
CA GLU A 20 11.89 3.19 1.93
C GLU A 20 12.91 3.95 1.08
N ALA A 21 12.49 4.52 -0.06
CA ALA A 21 13.39 5.29 -0.93
C ALA A 21 13.97 6.53 -0.23
N ALA A 22 13.14 7.27 0.51
CA ALA A 22 13.56 8.43 1.27
C ALA A 22 14.51 8.04 2.42
N ALA A 23 14.19 6.96 3.12
CA ALA A 23 15.04 6.45 4.19
C ALA A 23 16.40 5.98 3.67
N ALA A 24 16.41 5.21 2.57
CA ALA A 24 17.63 4.71 1.95
C ALA A 24 18.53 5.87 1.49
N ALA A 25 17.98 6.85 0.76
CA ALA A 25 18.74 8.01 0.31
C ALA A 25 19.29 8.84 1.48
N ALA A 26 18.49 9.14 2.49
CA ALA A 26 18.95 9.93 3.63
C ALA A 26 20.05 9.21 4.45
N ARG A 27 19.95 7.87 4.58
CA ARG A 27 20.93 7.04 5.30
C ARG A 27 22.29 6.94 4.60
N THR A 28 22.35 7.10 3.27
CA THR A 28 23.63 7.18 2.55
C THR A 28 24.29 8.55 2.65
N GLY A 29 23.68 9.50 3.36
CA GLY A 29 24.20 10.85 3.57
C GLY A 29 23.65 11.89 2.58
N ALA A 30 22.80 11.50 1.63
CA ALA A 30 22.21 12.42 0.66
C ALA A 30 21.17 13.34 1.32
N ARG A 31 21.25 14.64 1.04
CA ARG A 31 20.22 15.61 1.41
C ARG A 31 18.95 15.31 0.62
N THR A 32 17.95 14.76 1.28
CA THR A 32 16.77 14.17 0.64
C THR A 32 15.52 14.99 0.94
N LEU A 33 14.70 15.25 -0.07
CA LEU A 33 13.37 15.84 0.11
C LEU A 33 12.29 14.81 -0.24
N LEU A 34 11.41 14.52 0.71
CA LEU A 34 10.18 13.77 0.47
C LEU A 34 9.00 14.74 0.33
N VAL A 35 8.46 14.84 -0.89
CA VAL A 35 7.25 15.63 -1.18
C VAL A 35 6.05 14.70 -1.21
N THR A 36 5.01 15.00 -0.43
CA THR A 36 3.78 14.22 -0.41
C THR A 36 2.55 15.08 -0.20
N LEU A 37 1.37 14.63 -0.62
CA LEU A 37 0.14 15.40 -0.53
C LEU A 37 -0.24 15.74 0.91
N LYS A 38 -0.03 14.80 1.83
CA LYS A 38 -0.30 14.99 3.26
C LYS A 38 0.72 14.22 4.11
N LEU A 39 1.30 14.90 5.09
CA LEU A 39 2.33 14.32 5.96
C LEU A 39 1.76 13.26 6.92
N ASP A 40 0.50 13.40 7.31
CA ASP A 40 -0.23 12.45 8.17
C ASP A 40 -0.54 11.11 7.47
N ALA A 41 -0.52 11.09 6.13
CA ALA A 41 -0.78 9.91 5.32
C ALA A 41 0.48 9.09 4.99
N ILE A 42 1.65 9.49 5.49
CA ILE A 42 2.90 8.76 5.30
C ILE A 42 2.79 7.35 5.90
N GLY A 43 3.23 6.34 5.16
CA GLY A 43 3.17 4.95 5.59
C GLY A 43 1.74 4.40 5.75
N LYS A 44 0.70 5.12 5.31
CA LYS A 44 -0.69 4.68 5.42
C LYS A 44 -0.95 3.41 4.62
N MET A 45 -1.25 2.33 5.32
CA MET A 45 -1.77 1.08 4.76
C MET A 45 -3.17 1.36 4.22
N SER A 46 -3.46 1.06 2.95
CA SER A 46 -4.74 1.40 2.31
C SER A 46 -5.66 0.20 2.08
N CYS A 47 -5.09 -1.00 2.12
CA CYS A 47 -5.77 -2.25 1.87
C CYS A 47 -5.75 -3.07 3.17
N ASN A 48 -5.21 -4.29 3.13
CA ASN A 48 -5.10 -5.18 4.28
C ASN A 48 -4.25 -4.57 5.43
N PRO A 49 -4.68 -4.68 6.70
CA PRO A 49 -3.91 -4.29 7.89
C PRO A 49 -2.74 -5.24 8.25
N ALA A 50 -2.10 -5.88 7.27
CA ALA A 50 -1.02 -6.85 7.50
C ALA A 50 0.23 -6.59 6.67
N ILE A 51 1.37 -7.02 7.21
CA ILE A 51 2.66 -7.12 6.52
C ILE A 51 3.07 -8.60 6.43
N GLY A 52 3.69 -8.97 5.32
CA GLY A 52 4.18 -10.33 5.09
C GLY A 52 3.14 -11.28 4.49
N GLY A 53 3.32 -12.57 4.77
CA GLY A 53 2.71 -13.69 4.04
C GLY A 53 3.79 -14.54 3.35
N ILE A 54 3.39 -15.52 2.53
CA ILE A 54 4.33 -16.50 1.93
C ILE A 54 5.50 -15.82 1.20
N GLY A 55 5.25 -15.08 0.12
CA GLY A 55 6.32 -14.36 -0.58
C GLY A 55 6.67 -13.02 0.06
N LYS A 56 5.64 -12.28 0.48
CA LYS A 56 5.78 -10.92 1.05
C LYS A 56 6.59 -10.90 2.35
N GLY A 57 6.55 -11.98 3.14
CA GLY A 57 7.31 -12.09 4.38
C GLY A 57 8.81 -12.13 4.13
N HIS A 58 9.26 -12.88 3.12
CA HIS A 58 10.66 -12.89 2.69
C HIS A 58 11.11 -11.50 2.27
N LEU A 59 10.36 -10.84 1.39
CA LEU A 59 10.67 -9.47 0.93
C LEU A 59 10.76 -8.48 2.09
N ALA A 60 9.86 -8.56 3.07
CA ALA A 60 9.90 -7.68 4.24
C ALA A 60 11.16 -7.89 5.08
N ARG A 61 11.63 -9.15 5.23
CA ARG A 61 12.90 -9.44 5.93
C ARG A 61 14.13 -9.04 5.11
N GLU A 62 14.10 -9.17 3.79
CA GLU A 62 15.17 -8.69 2.91
C GLU A 62 15.30 -7.17 2.97
N ILE A 63 14.17 -6.45 2.93
CA ILE A 63 14.15 -4.99 3.14
C ILE A 63 14.77 -4.64 4.48
N ASP A 64 14.44 -5.36 5.54
CA ASP A 64 15.02 -5.12 6.87
C ASP A 64 16.54 -5.39 6.90
N ALA A 65 17.00 -6.49 6.29
CA ALA A 65 18.43 -6.81 6.19
C ALA A 65 19.24 -5.75 5.43
N LEU A 66 18.61 -5.08 4.45
CA LEU A 66 19.18 -3.94 3.73
C LEU A 66 19.11 -2.63 4.53
N GLY A 67 18.63 -2.66 5.77
CA GLY A 67 18.49 -1.50 6.64
C GLY A 67 17.25 -0.66 6.34
N GLY A 68 16.19 -1.25 5.78
CA GLY A 68 14.91 -0.59 5.50
C GLY A 68 14.12 -0.22 6.76
N VAL A 69 12.89 0.27 6.56
CA VAL A 69 11.98 0.73 7.64
C VAL A 69 10.91 -0.32 7.96
N MET A 70 10.45 -1.06 6.96
CA MET A 70 9.28 -1.95 7.03
C MET A 70 9.36 -2.98 8.17
N GLY A 71 10.50 -3.64 8.36
CA GLY A 71 10.68 -4.65 9.42
C GLY A 71 10.45 -4.07 10.81
N ARG A 72 11.22 -3.05 11.19
CA ARG A 72 11.08 -2.36 12.48
C ARG A 72 9.71 -1.74 12.68
N ALA A 73 9.13 -1.12 11.64
CA ALA A 73 7.78 -0.55 11.72
C ALA A 73 6.71 -1.63 11.96
N THR A 74 6.87 -2.80 11.34
CA THR A 74 5.97 -3.95 11.52
C THR A 74 6.04 -4.46 12.96
N ASP A 75 7.24 -4.65 13.50
CA ASP A 75 7.41 -5.18 14.86
C ASP A 75 6.85 -4.21 15.92
N ARG A 76 7.03 -2.90 15.72
CA ARG A 76 6.51 -1.85 16.63
C ARG A 76 4.98 -1.70 16.58
N ALA A 77 4.37 -1.96 15.43
CA ALA A 77 2.93 -1.77 15.21
C ALA A 77 2.14 -3.08 15.20
N GLY A 78 2.82 -4.21 15.33
CA GLY A 78 2.23 -5.53 15.25
C GLY A 78 1.24 -5.79 16.39
N ILE A 79 0.07 -6.30 16.01
CA ILE A 79 -0.97 -6.73 16.95
C ILE A 79 -1.12 -8.24 16.95
N GLN A 80 -0.64 -8.95 15.93
CA GLN A 80 -0.57 -10.40 15.87
C GLN A 80 0.60 -10.84 14.98
N PHE A 81 1.33 -11.88 15.36
CA PHE A 81 2.43 -12.45 14.58
C PHE A 81 2.25 -13.96 14.38
N ARG A 82 2.41 -14.42 13.14
CA ARG A 82 2.29 -15.83 12.76
C ARG A 82 3.33 -16.22 11.72
N MET A 83 3.85 -17.45 11.85
CA MET A 83 4.66 -18.08 10.81
C MET A 83 3.80 -19.00 9.95
N LEU A 84 3.56 -18.62 8.70
CA LEU A 84 2.80 -19.44 7.77
C LEU A 84 3.63 -20.63 7.28
N ASN A 85 2.96 -21.72 6.91
CA ASN A 85 3.57 -22.96 6.40
C ASN A 85 4.61 -23.61 7.34
N LYS A 86 4.49 -23.40 8.65
CA LYS A 86 5.45 -23.93 9.65
C LYS A 86 5.67 -25.44 9.53
N SER A 87 4.65 -26.21 9.13
CA SER A 87 4.71 -27.66 8.92
C SER A 87 5.40 -28.12 7.64
N LYS A 88 5.67 -27.22 6.68
CA LYS A 88 6.20 -27.57 5.34
C LYS A 88 7.71 -27.32 5.18
N GLY A 89 8.41 -27.05 6.28
CA GLY A 89 9.85 -26.84 6.34
C GLY A 89 10.28 -25.37 6.11
N PRO A 90 11.47 -24.97 6.62
CA PRO A 90 11.88 -23.55 6.70
C PRO A 90 11.94 -22.78 5.39
N ALA A 91 12.23 -23.45 4.27
CA ALA A 91 12.37 -22.82 2.96
C ALA A 91 11.06 -22.21 2.42
N VAL A 92 9.91 -22.60 2.97
CA VAL A 92 8.58 -22.10 2.54
C VAL A 92 7.85 -21.36 3.66
N TRP A 93 8.53 -21.07 4.77
CA TRP A 93 7.98 -20.33 5.89
C TRP A 93 7.73 -18.88 5.50
N GLY A 94 6.53 -18.37 5.78
CA GLY A 94 6.16 -16.99 5.45
C GLY A 94 5.83 -16.22 6.72
N PRO A 95 6.70 -15.34 7.25
CA PRO A 95 6.34 -14.50 8.38
C PRO A 95 5.22 -13.55 7.96
N ARG A 96 4.20 -13.43 8.82
CA ARG A 96 3.06 -12.54 8.63
C ARG A 96 2.70 -11.89 9.95
N ALA A 97 2.50 -10.58 9.93
CA ALA A 97 1.97 -9.84 11.07
C ALA A 97 0.70 -9.10 10.68
N GLN A 98 -0.30 -9.14 11.56
CA GLN A 98 -1.31 -8.09 11.60
C GLN A 98 -0.72 -6.88 12.31
N THR A 99 -1.05 -5.70 11.81
CA THR A 99 -0.53 -4.43 12.29
C THR A 99 -1.68 -3.46 12.51
N GLY A 100 -1.62 -2.68 13.59
CA GLY A 100 -2.54 -1.55 13.72
C GLY A 100 -2.23 -0.52 12.63
N ARG A 101 -3.13 -0.24 11.70
CA ARG A 101 -2.86 0.64 10.53
C ARG A 101 -2.35 2.02 10.94
N ARG A 102 -2.97 2.60 11.98
CA ARG A 102 -2.57 3.92 12.53
C ARG A 102 -1.23 3.84 13.26
N ALA A 103 -0.99 2.75 13.99
CA ALA A 103 0.27 2.51 14.68
C ALA A 103 1.43 2.31 13.68
N TYR A 104 1.20 1.59 12.59
CA TYR A 104 2.19 1.34 11.54
C TYR A 104 2.57 2.64 10.82
N ALA A 105 1.58 3.42 10.37
CA ALA A 105 1.84 4.72 9.75
C ALA A 105 2.64 5.65 10.68
N ARG A 106 2.30 5.66 11.97
CA ARG A 106 3.05 6.41 12.99
C ARG A 106 4.48 5.90 13.16
N ALA A 107 4.69 4.59 13.20
CA ALA A 107 6.02 3.99 13.33
C ALA A 107 6.91 4.35 12.14
N VAL A 108 6.38 4.25 10.92
CA VAL A 108 7.08 4.68 9.69
C VAL A 108 7.41 6.18 9.75
N ARG A 109 6.44 7.03 10.12
CA ARG A 109 6.66 8.47 10.23
C ARG A 109 7.79 8.81 11.21
N GLN A 110 7.80 8.18 12.38
CA GLN A 110 8.83 8.40 13.40
C GLN A 110 10.21 7.93 12.94
N GLU A 111 10.30 6.81 12.22
CA GLU A 111 11.55 6.34 11.61
C GLU A 111 12.11 7.34 10.60
N LEU A 112 11.25 7.95 9.78
CA LEU A 112 11.66 8.97 8.82
C LEU A 112 12.04 10.30 9.48
N GLU A 113 11.30 10.75 10.49
CA GLU A 113 11.59 11.99 11.23
C GLU A 113 12.91 11.93 12.01
N ALA A 114 13.37 10.73 12.36
CA ALA A 114 14.66 10.53 13.03
C ALA A 114 15.86 10.68 12.09
N LEU A 115 15.67 10.80 10.77
CA LEU A 115 16.75 10.89 9.79
C LEU A 115 17.16 12.36 9.58
N PRO A 116 18.37 12.78 9.98
CA PRO A 116 18.77 14.18 9.98
C PRO A 116 18.87 14.81 8.57
N ASN A 117 19.12 14.00 7.54
CA ASN A 117 19.25 14.45 6.16
C ASN A 117 17.94 14.38 5.36
N LEU A 118 16.81 14.05 6.00
CA LEU A 118 15.52 13.93 5.34
C LEU A 118 14.59 15.10 5.70
N MET A 119 14.27 15.92 4.70
CA MET A 119 13.24 16.94 4.80
C MET A 119 11.92 16.42 4.23
N MET A 120 10.80 16.83 4.81
CA MET A 120 9.47 16.41 4.38
C MET A 120 8.58 17.62 4.09
N ARG A 121 7.87 17.60 2.97
CA ARG A 121 6.98 18.71 2.58
C ARG A 121 5.61 18.22 2.14
N ALA A 122 4.57 18.86 2.69
CA ALA A 122 3.21 18.76 2.18
C ALA A 122 3.06 19.59 0.91
N ASP A 123 3.08 18.96 -0.26
CA ASP A 123 2.83 19.61 -1.54
C ASP A 123 2.47 18.58 -2.62
N LYS A 124 2.02 19.05 -3.78
CA LYS A 124 1.74 18.21 -4.95
C LYS A 124 2.74 18.54 -6.04
N VAL A 125 3.57 17.57 -6.41
CA VAL A 125 4.42 17.67 -7.61
C VAL A 125 3.55 17.60 -8.85
N THR A 126 3.76 18.54 -9.77
CA THR A 126 3.00 18.66 -11.02
C THR A 126 3.85 18.47 -12.26
N LYS A 127 5.16 18.75 -12.19
CA LYS A 127 6.09 18.58 -13.31
C LYS A 127 7.48 18.09 -12.87
N LEU A 128 8.16 17.36 -13.73
CA LEU A 128 9.60 17.16 -13.69
C LEU A 128 10.29 18.33 -14.38
N LEU A 129 11.41 18.76 -13.83
CA LEU A 129 12.29 19.73 -14.48
C LEU A 129 13.38 18.93 -15.21
N THR A 130 13.59 19.19 -16.50
CA THR A 130 14.60 18.51 -17.32
C THR A 130 15.44 19.51 -18.12
N ASP A 131 16.72 19.21 -18.33
CA ASP A 131 17.55 19.88 -19.34
C ASP A 131 17.48 19.08 -20.66
N GLY A 132 17.43 19.79 -21.79
CA GLY A 132 17.38 19.20 -23.14
C GLY A 132 15.96 19.06 -23.69
N ASP A 133 15.85 18.72 -24.98
CA ASP A 133 14.58 18.45 -25.65
C ASP A 133 14.32 16.93 -25.72
N PRO A 134 13.37 16.39 -24.94
CA PRO A 134 12.99 14.99 -25.01
C PRO A 134 12.23 14.62 -26.29
N SER A 135 11.81 15.60 -27.10
CA SER A 135 11.02 15.45 -28.33
C SER A 135 11.82 15.61 -29.63
N GLY A 136 13.14 15.84 -29.56
CA GLY A 136 13.96 16.18 -30.72
C GLY A 136 14.03 15.08 -31.79
N GLU A 137 13.76 15.47 -33.05
CA GLU A 137 13.90 14.63 -34.26
C GLU A 137 15.35 14.13 -34.50
N ASP A 138 16.35 14.74 -33.86
CA ASP A 138 17.78 14.41 -33.99
C ASP A 138 18.30 13.38 -32.95
N GLY A 139 17.41 12.74 -32.19
CA GLY A 139 17.65 11.38 -31.68
C GLY A 139 18.71 11.15 -30.59
N ASP A 140 19.23 12.17 -29.91
CA ASP A 140 20.22 11.90 -28.84
C ASP A 140 19.58 11.51 -27.49
N GLY A 141 18.26 11.66 -27.32
CA GLY A 141 17.48 11.06 -26.20
C GLY A 141 17.89 11.45 -24.77
N ASN A 142 18.73 12.46 -24.59
CA ASN A 142 19.47 12.73 -23.34
C ASN A 142 18.83 13.79 -22.43
N ALA A 143 17.50 13.76 -22.23
CA ALA A 143 16.87 14.65 -21.26
C ALA A 143 17.30 14.27 -19.83
N THR A 144 17.95 15.20 -19.12
CA THR A 144 18.45 14.95 -17.76
C THR A 144 17.57 15.63 -16.72
N VAL A 145 17.09 14.88 -15.73
CA VAL A 145 16.29 15.45 -14.64
C VAL A 145 17.10 16.45 -13.81
N LYS A 146 16.48 17.58 -13.50
CA LYS A 146 17.02 18.67 -12.67
C LYS A 146 16.19 18.94 -11.42
N GLY A 147 15.03 18.32 -11.27
CA GLY A 147 14.18 18.54 -10.12
C GLY A 147 12.71 18.35 -10.40
N VAL A 148 11.89 19.01 -9.59
CA VAL A 148 10.43 18.98 -9.68
C VAL A 148 9.84 20.37 -9.46
N ARG A 149 8.72 20.64 -10.12
CA ARG A 149 7.84 21.79 -9.83
C ARG A 149 6.63 21.33 -9.05
N THR A 150 6.25 22.09 -8.03
CA THR A 150 5.03 21.83 -7.26
C THR A 150 3.86 22.71 -7.71
N ASN A 151 2.65 22.36 -7.26
CA ASN A 151 1.42 23.09 -7.54
C ASN A 151 1.41 24.51 -6.97
N LEU A 152 2.25 24.80 -5.98
CA LEU A 152 2.43 26.15 -5.45
C LEU A 152 3.41 27.00 -6.29
N GLY A 153 3.94 26.46 -7.38
CA GLY A 153 4.85 27.17 -8.28
C GLY A 153 6.31 27.15 -7.82
N HIS A 154 6.66 26.37 -6.81
CA HIS A 154 8.05 26.23 -6.36
C HIS A 154 8.80 25.17 -7.16
N ASP A 155 10.04 25.50 -7.52
CA ASP A 155 10.99 24.59 -8.14
C ASP A 155 11.97 24.07 -7.09
N TYR A 156 12.03 22.75 -6.95
CA TYR A 156 13.00 22.05 -6.12
C TYR A 156 13.98 21.33 -7.02
N HIS A 157 15.26 21.59 -6.85
CA HIS A 157 16.30 21.06 -7.71
C HIS A 157 16.97 19.83 -7.09
N ALA A 158 17.11 18.77 -7.89
CA ALA A 158 17.91 17.61 -7.57
C ALA A 158 18.30 16.84 -8.83
N PRO A 159 19.51 16.23 -8.86
CA PRO A 159 19.97 15.42 -9.98
C PRO A 159 19.30 14.02 -10.03
N ARG A 160 18.54 13.63 -9.00
CA ARG A 160 17.76 12.38 -8.97
C ARG A 160 16.37 12.62 -8.42
N VAL A 161 15.37 12.00 -9.06
CA VAL A 161 13.96 12.02 -8.61
C VAL A 161 13.42 10.60 -8.59
N VAL A 162 12.76 10.22 -7.49
CA VAL A 162 12.09 8.92 -7.34
C VAL A 162 10.57 9.14 -7.27
N LEU A 163 9.84 8.69 -8.28
CA LEU A 163 8.38 8.81 -8.34
C LEU A 163 7.69 7.59 -7.71
N THR A 164 6.90 7.81 -6.65
CA THR A 164 6.14 6.78 -5.93
C THR A 164 4.70 7.22 -5.70
N THR A 165 4.03 7.62 -6.79
CA THR A 165 2.68 8.24 -6.78
C THR A 165 1.56 7.30 -6.32
N GLY A 166 1.82 6.00 -6.18
CA GLY A 166 0.84 5.02 -5.72
C GLY A 166 -0.41 4.99 -6.60
N THR A 167 -1.58 4.94 -5.98
CA THR A 167 -2.88 4.89 -6.68
C THR A 167 -3.43 6.27 -7.04
N PHE A 168 -2.68 7.35 -6.81
CA PHE A 168 -3.20 8.72 -6.95
C PHE A 168 -3.19 9.24 -8.38
N ALA A 169 -2.21 8.84 -9.20
CA ALA A 169 -2.05 9.32 -10.56
C ALA A 169 -3.26 8.93 -11.42
N ASN A 170 -4.10 9.91 -11.79
CA ASN A 170 -5.34 9.72 -12.55
C ASN A 170 -6.27 8.63 -11.98
N GLY A 171 -6.27 8.46 -10.66
CA GLY A 171 -7.07 7.49 -9.93
C GLY A 171 -8.58 7.73 -10.11
N VAL A 172 -9.32 6.63 -10.29
CA VAL A 172 -10.79 6.61 -10.36
C VAL A 172 -11.26 5.51 -9.41
N ILE A 173 -12.22 5.85 -8.55
CA ILE A 173 -12.86 4.95 -7.61
C ILE A 173 -14.16 4.47 -8.23
N HIS A 174 -14.44 3.18 -8.07
CA HIS A 174 -15.65 2.53 -8.56
C HIS A 174 -16.39 1.84 -7.42
N VAL A 175 -17.69 2.10 -7.29
CA VAL A 175 -18.61 1.45 -6.34
C VAL A 175 -19.95 1.24 -7.05
N GLY A 176 -20.25 -0.01 -7.41
CA GLY A 176 -21.34 -0.37 -8.30
C GLY A 176 -21.28 0.46 -9.58
N GLU A 177 -22.36 1.20 -9.85
CA GLU A 177 -22.48 2.05 -11.03
C GLU A 177 -21.80 3.43 -10.87
N GLN A 178 -21.48 3.81 -9.63
CA GLN A 178 -20.88 5.10 -9.34
C GLN A 178 -19.38 5.07 -9.62
N ASN A 179 -18.89 6.13 -10.25
CA ASN A 179 -17.46 6.38 -10.38
C ASN A 179 -17.13 7.84 -10.09
N PHE A 180 -15.99 8.07 -9.45
CA PHE A 180 -15.54 9.42 -9.12
C PHE A 180 -14.02 9.47 -9.00
N GLY A 181 -13.44 10.67 -9.23
CA GLY A 181 -12.00 10.87 -9.20
C GLY A 181 -11.44 10.78 -7.77
N GLY A 182 -10.53 9.83 -7.54
CA GLY A 182 -9.93 9.60 -6.23
C GLY A 182 -8.73 8.68 -6.30
N GLY A 183 -7.69 8.97 -5.51
CA GLY A 183 -6.55 8.06 -5.35
C GLY A 183 -6.82 6.96 -4.34
N ARG A 184 -7.56 7.31 -3.27
CA ARG A 184 -8.06 6.43 -2.21
C ARG A 184 -9.42 6.97 -1.77
N MET A 185 -10.23 6.14 -1.12
CA MET A 185 -11.53 6.60 -0.60
C MET A 185 -11.34 7.83 0.30
N GLY A 186 -12.07 8.92 0.01
CA GLY A 186 -11.95 10.21 0.70
C GLY A 186 -10.74 11.07 0.30
N GLU A 187 -9.88 10.62 -0.62
CA GLU A 187 -8.68 11.35 -1.08
C GLU A 187 -8.71 11.60 -2.58
N ARG A 188 -8.59 12.88 -2.98
CA ARG A 188 -8.64 13.29 -4.39
C ARG A 188 -7.49 12.68 -5.19
N ALA A 189 -7.76 12.35 -6.46
CA ALA A 189 -6.73 11.95 -7.40
C ALA A 189 -5.77 13.11 -7.71
N THR A 190 -4.54 12.79 -8.10
CA THR A 190 -3.58 13.76 -8.61
C THR A 190 -3.61 13.77 -10.13
N ARG A 191 -3.63 14.99 -10.69
CA ARG A 191 -3.44 15.28 -12.11
C ARG A 191 -2.19 16.15 -12.28
N GLY A 192 -1.62 16.16 -13.47
CA GLY A 192 -0.39 16.90 -13.80
C GLY A 192 0.74 15.95 -14.16
N ILE A 193 1.30 15.26 -13.15
CA ILE A 193 2.53 14.46 -13.34
C ILE A 193 2.42 13.37 -14.42
N THR A 194 1.25 12.75 -14.62
CA THR A 194 1.07 11.77 -15.71
C THR A 194 1.10 12.42 -17.08
N GLY A 195 0.50 13.61 -17.23
CA GLY A 195 0.56 14.34 -18.49
C GLY A 195 1.97 14.85 -18.79
N ASP A 196 2.68 15.30 -17.75
CA ASP A 196 4.09 15.68 -17.84
C ASP A 196 4.98 14.52 -18.28
N LEU A 197 4.76 13.31 -17.73
CA LEU A 197 5.47 12.11 -18.20
C LEU A 197 5.14 11.77 -19.66
N HIS A 198 3.91 12.00 -20.13
CA HIS A 198 3.55 11.81 -21.55
C HIS A 198 4.26 12.83 -22.46
N GLU A 199 4.35 14.10 -22.03
CA GLU A 199 5.13 15.14 -22.71
C GLU A 199 6.62 14.75 -22.82
N LEU A 200 7.13 13.99 -21.85
CA LEU A 200 8.49 13.41 -21.86
C LEU A 200 8.62 12.09 -22.64
N GLY A 201 7.57 11.64 -23.33
CA GLY A 201 7.59 10.42 -24.15
C GLY A 201 7.32 9.11 -23.41
N PHE A 202 6.89 9.14 -22.14
CA PHE A 202 6.50 7.93 -21.43
C PHE A 202 5.09 7.46 -21.78
N GLU A 203 4.92 6.15 -21.87
CA GLU A 203 3.62 5.52 -21.99
C GLU A 203 3.02 5.22 -20.61
N SER A 204 1.68 5.16 -20.53
CA SER A 204 0.99 4.75 -19.31
C SER A 204 -0.19 3.84 -19.59
N GLY A 205 -0.37 2.81 -18.77
CA GLY A 205 -1.56 1.96 -18.76
C GLY A 205 -2.41 2.15 -17.49
N ARG A 206 -3.56 1.46 -17.41
CA ARG A 206 -4.40 1.42 -16.22
C ARG A 206 -4.40 0.02 -15.60
N LEU A 207 -4.19 0.00 -14.28
CA LEU A 207 -4.39 -1.18 -13.44
C LEU A 207 -5.56 -0.95 -12.50
N LYS A 208 -6.16 -2.04 -12.03
CA LYS A 208 -7.25 -2.00 -11.05
C LYS A 208 -6.97 -2.92 -9.88
N THR A 209 -7.41 -2.52 -8.69
CA THR A 209 -7.34 -3.32 -7.46
C THR A 209 -8.58 -3.03 -6.61
N GLY A 210 -9.18 -4.07 -6.03
CA GLY A 210 -10.29 -3.93 -5.08
C GLY A 210 -9.82 -3.90 -3.63
N THR A 211 -10.70 -3.46 -2.75
CA THR A 211 -10.54 -3.54 -1.29
C THR A 211 -11.89 -3.95 -0.69
N PRO A 212 -11.93 -4.74 0.39
CA PRO A 212 -13.18 -5.09 1.05
C PRO A 212 -13.77 -3.88 1.80
N PRO A 213 -15.06 -3.96 2.13
CA PRO A 213 -15.66 -3.06 3.10
C PRO A 213 -14.96 -3.18 4.46
N ARG A 214 -15.04 -2.10 5.23
CA ARG A 214 -14.72 -2.10 6.66
C ARG A 214 -16.03 -2.16 7.40
N VAL A 215 -16.11 -3.03 8.40
CA VAL A 215 -17.31 -3.23 9.21
C VAL A 215 -17.03 -2.84 10.67
N ASP A 216 -18.08 -2.51 11.42
CA ASP A 216 -17.96 -2.28 12.85
C ASP A 216 -17.83 -3.61 13.57
N GLY A 217 -16.67 -3.88 14.16
CA GLY A 217 -16.37 -5.12 14.86
C GLY A 217 -17.31 -5.41 16.03
N ARG A 218 -18.05 -4.42 16.54
CA ARG A 218 -19.06 -4.60 17.59
C ARG A 218 -20.35 -5.26 17.10
N SER A 219 -20.62 -5.20 15.80
CA SER A 219 -21.81 -5.82 15.20
C SER A 219 -21.56 -7.24 14.68
N ILE A 220 -20.36 -7.80 14.92
CA ILE A 220 -20.01 -9.16 14.51
C ILE A 220 -20.31 -10.12 15.66
N ASP A 221 -21.05 -11.19 15.38
CA ASP A 221 -21.19 -12.32 16.30
C ASP A 221 -20.00 -13.27 16.14
N TYR A 222 -18.97 -13.08 16.98
CA TYR A 222 -17.77 -13.90 16.96
C TYR A 222 -18.00 -15.35 17.41
N SER A 223 -19.13 -15.66 18.06
CA SER A 223 -19.44 -17.05 18.47
C SER A 223 -19.66 -17.98 17.28
N GLN A 224 -20.00 -17.41 16.11
CA GLN A 224 -20.18 -18.10 14.83
C GLN A 224 -18.88 -18.17 14.01
N THR A 225 -17.74 -17.77 14.58
CA THR A 225 -16.45 -17.72 13.89
C THR A 225 -15.41 -18.58 14.60
N THR A 226 -14.37 -18.99 13.88
CA THR A 226 -13.25 -19.71 14.48
C THR A 226 -12.12 -18.74 14.81
N GLU A 227 -11.79 -18.60 16.09
CA GLU A 227 -10.66 -17.77 16.53
C GLU A 227 -9.32 -18.33 16.00
N GLN A 228 -8.47 -17.43 15.53
CA GLN A 228 -7.10 -17.69 15.11
C GLN A 228 -6.16 -16.71 15.82
N PRO A 229 -5.54 -17.15 16.92
CA PRO A 229 -4.58 -16.32 17.64
C PRO A 229 -3.20 -16.33 16.94
N GLY A 230 -2.29 -15.49 17.46
CA GLY A 230 -0.88 -15.52 17.08
C GLY A 230 -0.16 -16.81 17.50
N ASP A 231 1.10 -16.93 17.07
CA ASP A 231 1.98 -18.04 17.48
C ASP A 231 2.40 -17.89 18.95
N ASP A 232 2.59 -19.01 19.68
CA ASP A 232 3.02 -18.98 21.08
C ASP A 232 4.44 -18.40 21.26
N ALA A 233 5.30 -18.64 20.28
CA ALA A 233 6.65 -18.07 20.16
C ALA A 233 6.74 -17.25 18.85
N PRO A 234 6.28 -15.99 18.86
CA PRO A 234 6.27 -15.14 17.68
C PRO A 234 7.70 -14.75 17.28
N ALA A 235 7.95 -14.66 15.97
CA ALA A 235 9.24 -14.23 15.43
C ALA A 235 9.15 -12.81 14.86
N PRO A 236 10.11 -11.92 15.18
CA PRO A 236 10.14 -10.58 14.61
C PRO A 236 10.42 -10.60 13.12
N PHE A 237 9.93 -9.56 12.43
CA PHE A 237 10.33 -9.26 11.06
C PHE A 237 11.75 -8.72 11.02
N SER A 238 12.06 -7.78 11.92
CA SER A 238 13.37 -7.15 11.98
C SER A 238 14.41 -8.04 12.66
N PHE A 239 15.61 -8.06 12.10
CA PHE A 239 16.78 -8.67 12.74
C PHE A 239 17.32 -7.85 13.91
N MET A 240 16.84 -6.61 14.08
CA MET A 240 17.22 -5.70 15.17
C MET A 240 16.22 -5.69 16.34
N THR A 241 15.12 -6.45 16.25
CA THR A 241 14.13 -6.55 17.31
C THR A 241 14.45 -7.74 18.21
N ASP A 242 14.71 -7.47 19.49
CA ASP A 242 15.07 -8.52 20.45
C ASP A 242 13.88 -9.41 20.85
N ALA A 243 12.70 -8.81 21.04
CA ALA A 243 11.51 -9.51 21.51
C ALA A 243 10.22 -8.87 20.98
N LEU A 244 9.21 -9.71 20.81
CA LEU A 244 7.84 -9.32 20.49
C LEU A 244 6.92 -9.56 21.71
N PRO A 245 5.76 -8.88 21.78
CA PRO A 245 4.76 -9.15 22.82
C PRO A 245 4.34 -10.63 22.83
N PRO A 246 4.16 -11.24 24.02
CA PRO A 246 3.69 -12.61 24.13
C PRO A 246 2.28 -12.74 23.54
N LYS A 247 1.89 -13.96 23.16
CA LYS A 247 0.58 -14.25 22.55
C LYS A 247 -0.60 -13.72 23.37
N SER A 248 -0.51 -13.72 24.70
CA SER A 248 -1.55 -13.21 25.61
C SER A 248 -1.82 -11.70 25.47
N GLU A 249 -0.88 -10.95 24.92
CA GLU A 249 -1.02 -9.51 24.68
C GLU A 249 -1.41 -9.21 23.22
N GLN A 250 -1.33 -10.20 22.32
CA GLN A 250 -1.69 -10.06 20.92
C GLN A 250 -3.21 -10.16 20.72
N LEU A 251 -3.71 -9.58 19.63
CA LEU A 251 -5.09 -9.74 19.18
C LEU A 251 -5.22 -11.00 18.31
N SER A 252 -6.43 -11.52 18.26
CA SER A 252 -6.80 -12.60 17.36
C SER A 252 -7.32 -12.09 16.02
N CYS A 253 -7.30 -12.95 15.01
CA CYS A 253 -8.16 -12.85 13.84
C CYS A 253 -9.22 -13.94 13.95
N TRP A 254 -10.26 -13.87 13.13
CA TRP A 254 -11.28 -14.91 13.09
C TRP A 254 -11.53 -15.39 11.68
N LEU A 255 -11.88 -16.66 11.53
CA LEU A 255 -12.19 -17.29 10.26
C LEU A 255 -13.69 -17.52 10.17
N THR A 256 -14.22 -17.25 8.98
CA THR A 256 -15.58 -17.60 8.56
C THR A 256 -15.56 -17.91 7.07
N GLU A 257 -16.69 -18.25 6.49
CA GLU A 257 -16.82 -18.57 5.08
C GLU A 257 -18.14 -18.04 4.50
N THR A 258 -18.16 -17.80 3.19
CA THR A 258 -19.39 -17.49 2.47
C THR A 258 -20.26 -18.75 2.32
N THR A 259 -21.57 -18.58 2.18
CA THR A 259 -22.51 -19.67 1.88
C THR A 259 -23.06 -19.56 0.44
N PRO A 260 -23.73 -20.61 -0.08
CA PRO A 260 -24.43 -20.53 -1.36
C PRO A 260 -25.44 -19.37 -1.45
N ASP A 261 -26.12 -19.05 -0.35
CA ASP A 261 -27.05 -17.91 -0.28
C ASP A 261 -26.33 -16.57 -0.50
N VAL A 262 -25.11 -16.42 0.04
CA VAL A 262 -24.27 -15.23 -0.21
C VAL A 262 -23.88 -15.16 -1.68
N HIS A 263 -23.53 -16.30 -2.29
CA HIS A 263 -23.16 -16.33 -3.70
C HIS A 263 -24.33 -15.92 -4.59
N GLU A 264 -25.52 -16.46 -4.33
CA GLU A 264 -26.71 -16.13 -5.10
C GLU A 264 -27.10 -14.66 -4.96
N THR A 265 -27.00 -14.14 -3.73
CA THR A 265 -27.20 -12.70 -3.49
C THR A 265 -26.22 -11.85 -4.30
N LEU A 266 -24.93 -12.22 -4.34
CA LEU A 266 -23.92 -11.48 -5.09
C LEU A 266 -24.15 -11.56 -6.61
N ARG A 267 -24.60 -12.70 -7.14
CA ARG A 267 -24.91 -12.87 -8.57
C ARG A 267 -25.99 -11.88 -9.06
N THR A 268 -26.95 -11.52 -8.21
CA THR A 268 -27.97 -10.50 -8.55
C THR A 268 -27.39 -9.11 -8.84
N GLY A 269 -26.14 -8.83 -8.47
CA GLY A 269 -25.47 -7.55 -8.71
C GLY A 269 -24.37 -7.59 -9.76
N PHE A 270 -24.07 -8.74 -10.38
CA PHE A 270 -22.92 -8.86 -11.29
C PHE A 270 -23.02 -7.89 -12.48
N ASP A 271 -24.21 -7.63 -12.99
CA ASP A 271 -24.48 -6.65 -14.05
C ASP A 271 -24.10 -5.20 -13.67
N ARG A 272 -24.09 -4.87 -12.38
CA ARG A 272 -23.67 -3.57 -11.84
C ARG A 272 -22.20 -3.52 -11.47
N SER A 273 -21.52 -4.67 -11.36
CA SER A 273 -20.09 -4.70 -11.16
C SER A 273 -19.37 -4.14 -12.39
N PRO A 274 -18.53 -3.10 -12.24
CA PRO A 274 -17.73 -2.56 -13.34
C PRO A 274 -16.84 -3.62 -14.03
N MET A 275 -16.53 -4.71 -13.33
CA MET A 275 -15.77 -5.86 -13.83
C MET A 275 -16.51 -6.62 -14.93
N PHE A 276 -17.79 -6.91 -14.70
CA PHE A 276 -18.61 -7.78 -15.55
C PHE A 276 -19.41 -6.97 -16.57
N ALA A 277 -19.72 -5.71 -16.27
CA ALA A 277 -20.47 -4.81 -17.17
C ALA A 277 -19.65 -4.30 -18.38
N GLY A 278 -18.39 -4.74 -18.56
CA GLY A 278 -17.50 -4.23 -19.61
C GLY A 278 -17.08 -2.77 -19.44
N ARG A 279 -17.41 -2.14 -18.30
CA ARG A 279 -17.15 -0.71 -18.01
C ARG A 279 -15.70 -0.44 -17.58
N LEU A 280 -14.85 -1.47 -17.49
CA LEU A 280 -13.44 -1.37 -17.08
C LEU A 280 -12.51 -2.17 -18.01
N GLU A 281 -11.83 -1.47 -18.92
CA GLU A 281 -10.74 -2.02 -19.76
C GLU A 281 -9.39 -2.07 -19.02
N ALA A 282 -9.38 -2.39 -17.72
CA ALA A 282 -8.16 -2.51 -16.93
C ALA A 282 -7.96 -3.96 -16.48
N LYS A 283 -6.75 -4.50 -16.63
CA LYS A 283 -6.40 -5.84 -16.13
C LYS A 283 -6.25 -5.80 -14.61
N GLY A 284 -7.00 -6.65 -13.91
CA GLY A 284 -6.87 -6.85 -12.47
C GLY A 284 -5.73 -7.83 -12.13
N PRO A 285 -5.20 -7.81 -10.90
CA PRO A 285 -4.20 -8.78 -10.46
C PRO A 285 -4.80 -10.20 -10.44
N ARG A 286 -4.17 -11.15 -11.12
CA ARG A 286 -4.62 -12.55 -11.16
C ARG A 286 -4.68 -13.20 -9.77
N TYR A 287 -3.83 -12.76 -8.85
CA TYR A 287 -3.62 -13.37 -7.53
C TYR A 287 -4.47 -12.78 -6.41
N CYS A 288 -5.25 -11.73 -6.67
CA CYS A 288 -6.13 -11.10 -5.69
C CYS A 288 -7.47 -10.69 -6.33
N PRO A 289 -8.24 -11.64 -6.86
CA PRO A 289 -9.55 -11.36 -7.45
C PRO A 289 -10.54 -10.82 -6.41
N SER A 290 -11.51 -10.04 -6.87
CA SER A 290 -12.69 -9.68 -6.07
C SER A 290 -13.53 -10.92 -5.76
N ILE A 291 -14.44 -10.82 -4.78
CA ILE A 291 -15.34 -11.93 -4.42
C ILE A 291 -16.24 -12.30 -5.60
N GLU A 292 -16.74 -11.30 -6.35
CA GLU A 292 -17.49 -11.55 -7.58
C GLU A 292 -16.65 -12.31 -8.64
N ASP A 293 -15.38 -11.95 -8.86
CA ASP A 293 -14.47 -12.69 -9.76
C ASP A 293 -14.19 -14.14 -9.27
N LYS A 294 -14.15 -14.36 -7.95
CA LYS A 294 -13.91 -15.70 -7.39
C LYS A 294 -15.11 -16.61 -7.61
N ILE A 295 -16.32 -16.13 -7.33
CA ILE A 295 -17.57 -16.88 -7.48
C ILE A 295 -17.81 -17.24 -8.95
N ASP A 296 -17.49 -16.33 -9.88
CA ASP A 296 -17.63 -16.61 -11.32
C ASP A 296 -16.60 -17.65 -11.82
N ARG A 297 -15.32 -17.49 -11.45
CA ARG A 297 -14.25 -18.37 -11.94
C ARG A 297 -14.20 -19.73 -11.28
N PHE A 298 -14.62 -19.82 -10.03
CA PHE A 298 -14.64 -21.05 -9.22
C PHE A 298 -16.07 -21.37 -8.82
N SER A 299 -16.96 -21.41 -9.82
CA SER A 299 -18.41 -21.59 -9.64
C SER A 299 -18.79 -22.96 -9.07
N GLU A 300 -17.87 -23.92 -9.07
CA GLU A 300 -18.00 -25.22 -8.43
C GLU A 300 -17.74 -25.22 -6.91
N GLN A 301 -17.23 -24.11 -6.35
CA GLN A 301 -16.96 -23.97 -4.92
C GLN A 301 -18.19 -23.43 -4.19
N ASP A 302 -18.73 -24.19 -3.24
CA ASP A 302 -19.89 -23.75 -2.43
C ASP A 302 -19.52 -22.75 -1.32
N SER A 303 -18.22 -22.60 -1.01
CA SER A 303 -17.74 -21.65 0.00
C SER A 303 -16.38 -21.04 -0.32
N HIS A 304 -16.12 -19.88 0.28
CA HIS A 304 -14.86 -19.16 0.21
C HIS A 304 -14.49 -18.64 1.59
N HIS A 305 -13.26 -18.94 2.02
CA HIS A 305 -12.75 -18.47 3.31
C HIS A 305 -12.60 -16.95 3.37
N LEU A 306 -13.04 -16.40 4.50
CA LEU A 306 -12.88 -15.01 4.88
C LEU A 306 -12.09 -14.93 6.19
N PHE A 307 -11.25 -13.91 6.31
CA PHE A 307 -10.60 -13.55 7.57
C PHE A 307 -11.14 -12.22 8.06
N ILE A 308 -11.55 -12.22 9.32
CA ILE A 308 -12.01 -11.06 10.07
C ILE A 308 -10.79 -10.52 10.83
N GLU A 309 -10.24 -9.42 10.32
CA GLU A 309 -8.92 -8.91 10.73
C GLU A 309 -9.09 -7.52 11.39
N PRO A 310 -8.78 -7.37 12.69
CA PRO A 310 -8.82 -6.07 13.36
C PRO A 310 -7.86 -5.07 12.70
N GLU A 311 -8.30 -3.82 12.50
CA GLU A 311 -7.42 -2.80 11.90
C GLU A 311 -6.50 -2.09 12.93
N GLY A 312 -6.67 -2.35 14.23
CA GLY A 312 -5.84 -1.80 15.31
C GLY A 312 -6.44 -1.99 16.69
N ARG A 313 -5.69 -1.62 17.74
CA ARG A 313 -6.16 -1.66 19.14
C ARG A 313 -7.06 -0.48 19.51
N ASP A 314 -6.96 0.62 18.76
CA ASP A 314 -7.60 1.91 19.01
C ASP A 314 -8.80 2.16 18.11
N THR A 315 -9.34 1.12 17.47
CA THR A 315 -10.48 1.19 16.55
C THR A 315 -11.35 -0.06 16.68
N THR A 316 -12.65 0.09 16.35
CA THR A 316 -13.54 -1.05 16.17
C THR A 316 -13.66 -1.46 14.69
N GLU A 317 -12.95 -0.78 13.77
CA GLU A 317 -12.95 -1.15 12.36
C GLU A 317 -12.29 -2.51 12.13
N VAL A 318 -12.97 -3.34 11.36
CA VAL A 318 -12.53 -4.69 10.99
C VAL A 318 -12.49 -4.83 9.48
N TYR A 319 -11.39 -5.39 8.98
CA TYR A 319 -11.15 -5.66 7.58
C TYR A 319 -11.60 -7.08 7.23
N VAL A 320 -12.49 -7.23 6.25
CA VAL A 320 -13.02 -8.53 5.82
C VAL A 320 -12.18 -9.10 4.67
N ASN A 321 -11.01 -9.63 5.01
CA ASN A 321 -10.07 -10.16 4.04
C ASN A 321 -10.66 -11.36 3.29
N GLY A 322 -10.54 -11.35 1.96
CA GLY A 322 -11.19 -12.31 1.07
C GLY A 322 -12.42 -11.77 0.36
N PHE A 323 -13.02 -10.67 0.87
CA PHE A 323 -14.26 -10.06 0.37
C PHE A 323 -14.04 -8.73 -0.37
N SER A 324 -12.93 -8.58 -1.10
CA SER A 324 -12.74 -7.39 -1.94
C SER A 324 -13.85 -7.33 -2.98
N THR A 325 -14.52 -6.20 -3.14
CA THR A 325 -15.64 -6.07 -4.07
C THR A 325 -15.73 -4.67 -4.67
N SER A 326 -16.42 -4.59 -5.80
CA SER A 326 -16.77 -3.34 -6.50
C SER A 326 -18.27 -3.16 -6.71
N LEU A 327 -19.09 -4.04 -6.12
CA LEU A 327 -20.56 -3.95 -6.14
C LEU A 327 -21.09 -2.74 -5.36
#